data_AF-J4J2X3-F1
#
_entry.id   AF-J4J2X3-F1
#
_cell.length_a   1.000
_cell.length_b   1.000
_cell.length_c   1.000
_cell.angle_alpha   90.00
_cell.angle_beta   90.00
_cell.angle_gamma   90.00
#
_symmetry.space_group_name_H-M   'P 1'
#
loop_
_entity.id
_entity.type
_entity.pdbx_description
1 polymer ?
#
loop_
_entity_poly.entity_id
_entity_poly.type
_entity_poly.pdbx_seq_one_letter_code
_entity_poly.pdbx_strand_id
1 'polypeptide(L)' 'MKKEDDGSESFHYSEAYSLGDFNAERMIEGLKSGELDVDIRLGVYASGARKGKPHDNGTAIRVSSKKLDECFDEKKKLL' A
#
# COMPACT_ATOMS: atom_id res chain seq x y z
N MET A 1 -4.83 -11.51 9.30
CA MET A 1 -3.84 -11.38 10.38
C MET A 1 -4.49 -11.87 11.65
N LYS A 2 -3.94 -12.89 12.27
CA LYS A 2 -4.35 -13.35 13.60
C LYS A 2 -3.21 -13.06 14.56
N LYS A 3 -3.52 -12.43 15.68
CA LYS A 3 -2.56 -12.19 16.76
C LYS A 3 -2.70 -13.33 17.75
N GLU A 4 -1.61 -14.03 18.01
CA GLU A 4 -1.55 -15.15 18.94
C GLU A 4 -1.30 -14.64 20.37
N ASP A 5 -1.57 -15.48 21.38
CA ASP A 5 -1.45 -15.11 22.79
C ASP A 5 0.00 -14.81 23.22
N ASP A 6 0.98 -15.35 22.49
CA ASP A 6 2.42 -15.08 22.70
C ASP A 6 2.91 -13.77 22.08
N GLY A 7 2.00 -13.01 21.44
CA GLY A 7 2.31 -11.76 20.76
C GLY A 7 2.84 -11.93 19.33
N SER A 8 2.97 -13.16 18.83
CA SER A 8 3.27 -13.41 17.41
C SER A 8 2.05 -13.12 16.52
N GLU A 9 2.31 -12.86 15.24
CA GLU A 9 1.29 -12.64 14.22
C GLU A 9 1.37 -13.73 13.15
N SER A 10 0.23 -14.34 12.83
CA SER A 10 0.09 -15.31 11.75
C SER A 10 -0.71 -14.73 10.58
N PHE A 11 -0.28 -15.06 9.36
CA PHE A 11 -0.86 -14.59 8.11
C PHE A 11 -1.20 -15.78 7.21
N HIS A 12 -2.45 -15.82 6.73
CA HIS A 12 -2.89 -16.78 5.74
C HIS A 12 -3.29 -16.00 4.48
N TYR A 13 -2.54 -16.19 3.40
CA TYR A 13 -2.79 -15.56 2.11
C TYR A 13 -3.76 -16.43 1.33
N SER A 14 -5.00 -15.95 1.17
CA SER A 14 -6.10 -16.72 0.58
C SER A 14 -6.41 -16.35 -0.86
N GLU A 15 -5.95 -15.18 -1.33
CA GLU A 15 -6.25 -14.67 -2.66
C GLU A 15 -5.05 -13.94 -3.27
N ALA A 16 -4.94 -14.00 -4.59
CA ALA A 16 -3.96 -13.23 -5.34
C ALA A 16 -4.52 -12.79 -6.70
N TYR A 17 -4.17 -11.58 -7.12
CA TYR A 17 -4.54 -11.01 -8.41
C TYR A 17 -3.31 -10.43 -9.12
N SER A 18 -3.22 -10.68 -10.43
CA SER A 18 -2.33 -9.95 -11.33
C SER A 18 -3.08 -8.74 -11.86
N LEU A 19 -2.50 -7.56 -11.70
CA LEU A 19 -2.97 -6.32 -12.31
C LEU A 19 -1.98 -5.92 -13.41
N GLY A 20 -2.46 -5.84 -14.64
CA GLY A 20 -1.67 -5.57 -15.84
C GLY A 20 -2.09 -4.27 -16.51
N ASP A 21 -1.22 -3.75 -17.38
CA ASP A 21 -1.47 -2.54 -18.16
C ASP A 21 -1.89 -1.35 -17.29
N PHE A 22 -0.93 -0.89 -16.48
CA PHE A 22 -1.08 0.28 -15.63
C PHE A 22 -1.37 1.54 -16.47
N ASN A 23 -2.38 2.30 -16.05
CA ASN A 23 -2.81 3.54 -16.68
C ASN A 23 -2.49 4.74 -15.77
N ALA A 24 -1.50 5.53 -16.17
CA ALA A 24 -1.03 6.67 -15.40
C ALA A 24 -2.06 7.81 -15.35
N GLU A 25 -2.80 8.02 -16.42
CA GLU A 25 -3.83 9.06 -16.52
C GLU A 25 -4.94 8.83 -15.49
N ARG A 26 -5.41 7.58 -15.34
CA ARG A 26 -6.42 7.22 -14.32
C ARG A 26 -5.90 7.43 -12.90
N MET A 27 -4.63 7.13 -12.64
CA MET A 27 -4.03 7.45 -11.35
C MET A 27 -4.02 8.97 -11.09
N ILE A 28 -3.63 9.76 -12.09
CA ILE A 28 -3.61 11.23 -11.97
C ILE A 28 -5.02 11.79 -11.75
N GLU A 29 -6.02 11.24 -12.46
CA GLU A 29 -7.41 11.60 -12.26
C GLU A 29 -7.91 11.26 -10.86
N GLY A 30 -7.56 10.08 -10.35
CA GLY A 30 -7.85 9.66 -8.98
C GLY A 30 -7.21 10.56 -7.92
N LEU A 31 -5.98 11.06 -8.17
CA LEU A 31 -5.33 12.05 -7.29
C LEU A 31 -6.05 13.39 -7.34
N LYS A 32 -6.50 13.84 -8.53
CA LYS A 32 -7.23 15.11 -8.70
C LYS A 32 -8.62 15.06 -8.08
N SER A 33 -9.29 13.91 -8.14
CA SER A 33 -10.62 13.70 -7.56
C SER A 33 -10.60 13.51 -6.05
N GLY A 34 -9.43 13.23 -5.47
CA GLY A 34 -9.27 12.88 -4.06
C GLY A 34 -9.63 11.44 -3.72
N GLU A 35 -9.79 10.57 -4.73
CA GLU A 35 -9.94 9.13 -4.53
C GLU A 35 -8.60 8.44 -4.21
N LEU A 36 -7.50 9.04 -4.63
CA LEU A 36 -6.13 8.65 -4.29
C LEU A 36 -5.47 9.72 -3.44
N ASP A 37 -4.66 9.28 -2.48
CA ASP A 37 -3.96 10.16 -1.55
C ASP A 37 -2.45 10.20 -1.81
N VAL A 38 -1.85 11.37 -1.62
CA VAL A 38 -0.40 11.51 -1.47
C VAL A 38 -0.07 11.53 0.01
N ASP A 39 0.57 10.47 0.49
CA ASP A 39 0.93 10.27 1.88
C ASP A 39 2.40 10.65 2.11
N ILE A 40 2.65 11.73 2.86
CA ILE A 40 3.99 12.17 3.28
C ILE A 40 4.37 11.39 4.55
N ARG A 41 5.28 10.43 4.43
CA ARG A 41 5.57 9.44 5.48
C ARG A 41 6.87 9.72 6.23
N LEU A 42 6.99 10.93 6.76
CA LEU A 42 8.12 11.35 7.59
C LEU A 42 7.88 10.93 9.04
N GLY A 43 8.78 10.11 9.58
CA GLY A 43 8.73 9.65 10.96
C GLY A 43 10.11 9.61 11.61
N VAL A 44 10.25 8.75 12.61
CA VAL A 44 11.50 8.50 13.31
C VAL A 44 11.71 7.00 13.45
N TYR A 45 12.97 6.55 13.45
CA TYR A 45 13.27 5.15 13.74
C TYR A 45 12.86 4.81 15.20
N ALA A 46 11.95 3.86 15.38
CA ALA A 46 11.43 3.48 16.70
C ALA A 46 12.41 2.60 17.52
N SER A 47 13.34 1.91 16.85
CA SER A 47 14.26 0.95 17.46
C SER A 47 15.58 0.82 16.67
N GLY A 48 16.48 -0.03 17.15
CA GLY A 48 17.79 -0.27 16.53
C GLY A 48 18.80 0.86 16.73
N ALA A 49 19.96 0.75 16.08
CA ALA A 49 21.08 1.70 16.25
C ALA A 49 20.76 3.14 15.81
N ARG A 50 19.69 3.34 15.02
CA ARG A 50 19.23 4.65 14.55
C ARG A 50 18.05 5.20 15.34
N LYS A 51 17.66 4.56 16.45
CA LYS A 51 16.50 4.97 17.25
C LYS A 51 16.51 6.48 17.53
N GLY A 52 15.38 7.14 17.27
CA GLY A 52 15.19 8.58 17.45
C GLY A 52 15.69 9.46 16.30
N LYS A 53 16.43 8.92 15.32
CA LYS A 53 16.83 9.69 14.13
C LYS A 53 15.64 9.85 13.17
N PRO A 54 15.56 10.95 12.41
CA PRO A 54 14.58 11.13 11.35
C PRO A 54 14.61 9.95 10.36
N HIS A 55 13.42 9.54 9.95
CA HIS A 55 13.21 8.46 8.99
C HIS A 55 12.18 8.89 7.95
N ASP A 56 12.65 9.15 6.74
CA ASP A 56 11.78 9.31 5.58
C ASP A 56 11.47 7.92 5.00
N ASN A 57 10.22 7.47 5.10
CA ASN A 57 9.79 6.18 4.53
C ASN A 57 9.50 6.29 3.02
N GLY A 58 9.65 7.47 2.43
CA GLY A 58 9.29 7.82 1.06
C GLY A 58 7.82 8.23 0.95
N THR A 59 7.55 9.30 0.21
CA THR A 59 6.19 9.69 -0.17
C THR A 59 5.51 8.57 -0.94
N ALA A 60 4.27 8.22 -0.57
CA ALA A 60 3.52 7.15 -1.21
C ALA A 60 2.25 7.71 -1.87
N ILE A 61 1.96 7.27 -3.09
CA ILE A 61 0.60 7.35 -3.63
C ILE A 61 -0.16 6.17 -3.04
N ARG A 62 -1.19 6.46 -2.26
CA ARG A 62 -2.03 5.45 -1.60
C ARG A 62 -3.38 5.41 -2.26
N VAL A 63 -3.81 4.19 -2.53
CA VAL A 63 -5.08 3.91 -3.17
C VAL A 63 -5.88 2.98 -2.27
N SER A 64 -7.17 3.29 -2.11
CA SER A 64 -8.10 2.35 -1.50
C SER A 64 -8.07 1.04 -2.29
N SER A 65 -8.01 -0.11 -1.64
CA SER A 65 -7.96 -1.41 -2.34
C SER A 65 -9.13 -1.62 -3.32
N LYS A 66 -10.27 -0.94 -3.08
CA LYS A 66 -11.44 -0.94 -3.98
C LYS A 66 -11.23 -0.18 -5.29
N LYS A 67 -10.24 0.72 -5.33
CA LYS A 67 -9.94 1.64 -6.42
C LYS A 67 -8.62 1.32 -7.12
N LEU A 68 -7.78 0.47 -6.51
CA LEU A 68 -6.48 0.10 -7.06
C LEU A 68 -6.62 -0.51 -8.44
N ASP A 69 -7.60 -1.40 -8.61
CA ASP A 69 -7.86 -2.09 -9.87
C ASP A 69 -8.24 -1.12 -11.00
N GLU A 70 -8.85 0.03 -10.69
CA GLU A 70 -9.28 1.02 -11.70
C GLU A 70 -8.07 1.67 -12.40
N CYS A 71 -6.90 1.65 -11.75
CA CYS A 71 -5.64 2.13 -12.34
C CYS A 71 -5.02 1.15 -13.35
N PHE A 72 -5.64 -0.01 -13.60
CA PHE A 72 -5.12 -1.06 -14.47
C PHE A 72 -6.20 -1.50 -15.47
N ASP A 73 -5.80 -1.85 -16.68
CA ASP A 73 -6.74 -2.35 -17.70
C ASP A 73 -6.98 -3.86 -17.59
N GLU A 74 -6.03 -4.60 -17.02
CA GLU A 74 -6.15 -6.04 -16.84
C GLU A 74 -6.20 -6.44 -15.37
N LYS A 75 -7.16 -7.31 -15.02
CA LYS A 75 -7.22 -7.97 -13.71
C LYS A 75 -7.45 -9.47 -13.87
N LYS A 76 -6.51 -10.27 -13.37
CA LYS A 76 -6.57 -11.74 -13.43
C LYS A 76 -6.40 -12.35 -12.04
N LYS A 77 -7.35 -13.18 -11.61
CA LYS A 77 -7.20 -13.97 -10.37
C LYS A 77 -6.15 -15.06 -10.56
N LEU A 78 -5.27 -15.22 -9.58
CA LEU A 78 -4.16 -16.18 -9.56
C LEU A 78 -4.33 -17.27 -8.50
N LEU A 79 -4.88 -16.90 -7.34
CA LEU A 79 -5.22 -17.78 -6.22
C LEU A 79 -6.63 -17.43 -5.74
#